data_AF-A0A1G4KIS0-F1
#
_entry.id   AF-A0A1G4KIS0-F1
#
_cell.length_a   1.000
_cell.length_b   1.000
_cell.length_c   1.000
_cell.angle_alpha   90.00
_cell.angle_beta   90.00
_cell.angle_gamma   90.00
#
_symmetry.space_group_name_H-M   'P 1'
#
loop_
_entity.id
_entity.type
_entity.pdbx_description
1 polymer ?
#
loop_
_entity_poly.entity_id
_entity_poly.type
_entity_poly.pdbx_seq_one_letter_code
_entity_poly.pdbx_strand_id
1 'polypeptide(L)'
;MGDDEYARQLELQRKAFEAQFGSLESMGFEDKTKNQTVDEMSDSDESQKSEAETGSESEGERSFQGFFDDDEVEQSSYSQEKKKRQSRQVQHQPKVIKFDGTSDAYVAPSKKEQKLVRSGKAPKNSLTESRLQEELEEGSEGDDEAADVEKDNLQNDLELQRFLKESHLLSAFGQNTHSGADLTLETMNNVEYRDDQVFGKARSRTLEMRLKNLSSVNGKSHKLEKVPMNVRRGMVDKHIKRIKKHEHEAREGGIVLSKVKKGEFRKIDSTYRKDIERRIGTKNASSDAQRRAKRQKGIKVSSVGRSTRNGLIISPEEIRRINGDGKRNSKGRR
;
A
#
# COMPACT_ATOMS: atom_id res chain seq x y z
N MET A 1 7.31 -46.63 -3.59
CA MET A 1 6.64 -45.49 -2.96
C MET A 1 5.47 -46.07 -2.22
N GLY A 2 5.48 -45.95 -0.89
CA GLY A 2 4.63 -46.76 -0.01
C GLY A 2 3.18 -46.29 -0.05
N ASP A 3 2.26 -47.23 0.05
CA ASP A 3 0.81 -46.99 0.06
C ASP A 3 0.40 -45.99 1.17
N ASP A 4 1.19 -45.89 2.24
CA ASP A 4 1.02 -44.94 3.36
C ASP A 4 1.17 -43.47 2.94
N GLU A 5 2.08 -43.20 2.01
CA GLU A 5 2.36 -41.84 1.53
C GLU A 5 1.23 -41.36 0.61
N TYR A 6 0.66 -42.30 -0.16
CA TYR A 6 -0.53 -42.08 -0.98
C TYR A 6 -1.78 -41.82 -0.13
N ALA A 7 -1.97 -42.58 0.95
CA ALA A 7 -3.08 -42.36 1.90
C ALA A 7 -3.01 -40.98 2.57
N ARG A 8 -1.81 -40.55 3.01
CA ARG A 8 -1.61 -39.19 3.57
C ARG A 8 -1.93 -38.08 2.56
N GLN A 9 -1.56 -38.27 1.30
CA GLN A 9 -1.80 -37.28 0.26
C GLN A 9 -3.31 -37.12 -0.03
N LEU A 10 -4.06 -38.22 0.00
CA LEU A 10 -5.52 -38.20 -0.12
C LEU A 10 -6.20 -37.55 1.09
N GLU A 11 -5.69 -37.78 2.30
CA GLU A 11 -6.22 -37.14 3.51
C GLU A 11 -6.01 -35.61 3.48
N LEU A 12 -4.85 -35.15 2.99
CA LEU A 12 -4.57 -33.73 2.80
C LEU A 12 -5.51 -33.08 1.77
N GLN A 13 -5.78 -33.77 0.66
CA GLN A 13 -6.74 -33.29 -0.34
C GLN A 13 -8.16 -33.23 0.22
N ARG A 14 -8.57 -34.22 1.01
CA ARG A 14 -9.86 -34.21 1.71
C ARG A 14 -9.97 -33.01 2.66
N LYS A 15 -8.96 -32.74 3.48
CA LYS A 15 -8.97 -31.59 4.41
C LYS A 15 -9.05 -30.25 3.68
N ALA A 16 -8.35 -30.10 2.56
CA ALA A 16 -8.44 -28.90 1.72
C ALA A 16 -9.83 -28.74 1.10
N PHE A 17 -10.44 -29.85 0.64
CA PHE A 17 -11.79 -29.84 0.08
C PHE A 17 -12.85 -29.50 1.13
N GLU A 18 -12.80 -30.13 2.31
CA GLU A 18 -13.74 -29.88 3.41
C GLU A 18 -13.63 -28.44 3.95
N ALA A 19 -12.43 -27.84 3.92
CA ALA A 19 -12.25 -26.45 4.32
C ALA A 19 -12.89 -25.45 3.33
N GLN A 20 -12.91 -25.77 2.03
CA GLN A 20 -13.44 -24.87 0.99
C GLN A 20 -14.93 -25.08 0.70
N PHE A 21 -15.41 -26.32 0.80
CA PHE A 21 -16.78 -26.70 0.40
C PHE A 21 -17.64 -27.19 1.58
N GLY A 22 -17.08 -27.28 2.79
CA GLY A 22 -17.75 -27.90 3.92
C GLY A 22 -17.62 -29.43 3.90
N SER A 23 -18.05 -30.09 4.98
CA SER A 23 -17.87 -31.55 5.11
C SER A 23 -18.63 -32.33 4.03
N LEU A 24 -18.02 -33.36 3.45
CA LEU A 24 -18.66 -34.24 2.45
C LEU A 24 -19.97 -34.87 2.99
N GLU A 25 -20.00 -35.18 4.28
CA GLU A 25 -21.19 -35.70 4.98
C GLU A 25 -22.32 -34.66 5.04
N SER A 26 -22.00 -33.36 5.22
CA SER A 26 -23.00 -32.28 5.17
C SER A 26 -23.60 -32.06 3.79
N MET A 27 -22.92 -32.51 2.72
CA MET A 27 -23.44 -32.51 1.35
C MET A 27 -24.20 -33.79 0.97
N GLY A 28 -24.38 -34.73 1.92
CA GLY A 28 -25.16 -35.96 1.72
C GLY A 28 -24.41 -37.10 1.01
N PHE A 29 -23.07 -37.04 0.97
CA PHE A 29 -22.23 -38.12 0.40
C PHE A 29 -21.54 -38.93 1.51
N GLU A 30 -21.57 -40.25 1.39
CA GLU A 30 -20.87 -41.16 2.31
C GLU A 30 -19.40 -41.34 1.89
N ASP A 31 -18.46 -40.99 2.78
CA ASP A 31 -17.03 -41.09 2.49
C ASP A 31 -16.46 -42.48 2.85
N LYS A 32 -15.92 -43.16 1.84
CA LYS A 32 -15.34 -44.51 1.93
C LYS A 32 -13.92 -44.54 2.50
N THR A 33 -13.21 -43.40 2.50
CA THR A 33 -11.81 -43.30 2.96
C THR A 33 -11.67 -43.34 4.47
N LYS A 34 -12.74 -43.02 5.20
CA LYS A 34 -12.79 -42.99 6.67
C LYS A 34 -12.82 -44.39 7.30
N ASN A 35 -13.28 -45.41 6.55
CA ASN A 35 -13.40 -46.78 7.04
C ASN A 35 -12.10 -47.61 6.90
N GLN A 36 -11.11 -47.14 6.12
CA GLN A 36 -9.84 -47.87 5.96
C GLN A 36 -8.85 -47.61 7.12
N THR A 37 -9.02 -46.54 7.90
CA THR A 37 -8.09 -46.16 8.97
C THR A 37 -8.43 -46.77 10.34
N VAL A 38 -9.50 -47.57 10.45
CA VAL A 38 -9.99 -48.06 11.76
C VAL A 38 -9.44 -49.45 12.13
N ASP A 39 -8.90 -50.21 11.18
CA ASP A 39 -8.44 -51.59 11.43
C ASP A 39 -6.93 -51.75 11.75
N GLU A 40 -6.10 -50.70 11.62
CA GLU A 40 -4.67 -50.78 11.91
C GLU A 40 -4.12 -49.52 12.59
N MET A 41 -4.45 -49.25 13.86
CA MET A 41 -3.59 -48.52 14.82
C MET A 41 -4.19 -48.63 16.22
N SER A 42 -3.97 -49.77 16.88
CA SER A 42 -3.99 -49.87 18.34
C SER A 42 -2.55 -49.79 18.81
N ASP A 43 -2.14 -48.67 19.43
CA ASP A 43 -1.47 -48.61 20.75
C ASP A 43 -0.95 -47.19 21.07
N SER A 44 -0.98 -46.89 22.37
CA SER A 44 -0.30 -45.81 23.11
C SER A 44 -0.85 -44.38 23.11
N ASP A 45 -1.67 -44.20 24.15
CA ASP A 45 -1.96 -43.02 24.97
C ASP A 45 -0.74 -42.10 25.26
N GLU A 46 -0.89 -40.79 25.04
CA GLU A 46 -0.64 -39.74 26.05
C GLU A 46 -1.04 -38.37 25.49
N SER A 47 -1.96 -37.65 26.16
CA SER A 47 -1.71 -36.30 26.72
C SER A 47 -2.97 -35.49 26.98
N GLN A 48 -2.95 -34.85 28.15
CA GLN A 48 -4.01 -34.05 28.77
C GLN A 48 -4.08 -32.63 28.20
N LYS A 49 -5.32 -32.20 27.93
CA LYS A 49 -5.99 -30.98 28.46
C LYS A 49 -5.31 -29.60 28.30
N SER A 50 -5.93 -28.70 27.53
CA SER A 50 -6.52 -27.45 28.07
C SER A 50 -7.29 -26.63 27.02
N GLU A 51 -8.30 -25.93 27.53
CA GLU A 51 -9.36 -25.13 26.93
C GLU A 51 -8.88 -23.84 26.23
N ALA A 52 -9.59 -23.40 25.19
CA ALA A 52 -10.56 -22.28 25.26
C ALA A 52 -10.87 -21.69 23.87
N GLU A 53 -12.18 -21.50 23.65
CA GLU A 53 -12.90 -20.48 22.87
C GLU A 53 -12.22 -19.78 21.67
N THR A 54 -12.92 -19.68 20.54
CA THR A 54 -13.68 -18.45 20.15
C THR A 54 -14.51 -18.67 18.88
N GLY A 55 -15.80 -18.30 18.96
CA GLY A 55 -16.48 -17.39 18.02
C GLY A 55 -16.45 -17.69 16.51
N SER A 56 -17.50 -18.34 16.04
CA SER A 56 -17.99 -18.37 14.65
C SER A 56 -18.85 -17.14 14.36
N GLU A 57 -18.63 -16.46 13.22
CA GLU A 57 -19.63 -15.74 12.39
C GLU A 57 -18.93 -15.46 11.02
N SER A 58 -19.01 -16.35 10.03
CA SER A 58 -19.99 -16.39 8.92
C SER A 58 -19.96 -15.17 7.98
N GLU A 59 -19.19 -15.30 6.90
CA GLU A 59 -19.31 -14.53 5.65
C GLU A 59 -20.02 -15.39 4.60
N GLY A 60 -21.04 -14.82 3.94
CA GLY A 60 -21.73 -15.39 2.79
C GLY A 60 -22.56 -14.27 2.14
N GLU A 61 -22.69 -14.12 0.82
CA GLU A 61 -22.37 -14.97 -0.30
C GLU A 61 -22.30 -14.07 -1.55
N ARG A 62 -21.48 -14.41 -2.55
CA ARG A 62 -21.69 -13.97 -3.94
C ARG A 62 -21.50 -15.15 -4.89
N SER A 63 -22.63 -15.69 -5.33
CA SER A 63 -22.77 -16.73 -6.34
C SER A 63 -22.32 -16.24 -7.72
N PHE A 64 -21.44 -17.03 -8.34
CA PHE A 64 -20.90 -16.89 -9.69
C PHE A 64 -21.76 -17.73 -10.65
N GLN A 65 -22.43 -17.08 -11.60
CA GLN A 65 -23.22 -17.73 -12.64
C GLN A 65 -22.74 -17.24 -14.01
N GLY A 66 -21.91 -18.03 -14.68
CA GLY A 66 -21.53 -17.83 -16.08
C GLY A 66 -22.15 -18.91 -16.95
N PHE A 67 -22.71 -18.53 -18.11
CA PHE A 67 -22.73 -19.40 -19.29
C PHE A 67 -22.84 -18.58 -20.60
N PHE A 68 -21.69 -18.52 -21.31
CA PHE A 68 -21.45 -18.72 -22.75
C PHE A 68 -22.55 -18.30 -23.76
N ASP A 69 -22.32 -17.34 -24.64
CA ASP A 69 -21.40 -17.26 -25.80
C ASP A 69 -21.88 -18.05 -27.03
N ASP A 70 -21.90 -17.30 -28.13
CA ASP A 70 -22.66 -17.39 -29.36
C ASP A 70 -21.71 -17.87 -30.47
N ASP A 71 -22.10 -18.88 -31.26
CA ASP A 71 -21.75 -18.91 -32.69
C ASP A 71 -22.42 -20.08 -33.45
N GLU A 72 -22.96 -19.72 -34.61
CA GLU A 72 -23.59 -20.52 -35.66
C GLU A 72 -22.59 -21.46 -36.37
N VAL A 73 -23.00 -22.68 -36.78
CA VAL A 73 -23.32 -23.04 -38.20
C VAL A 73 -23.65 -24.54 -38.42
N GLU A 74 -24.73 -24.72 -39.21
CA GLU A 74 -25.06 -25.70 -40.26
C GLU A 74 -25.20 -27.25 -40.09
N GLN A 75 -26.40 -27.69 -40.52
CA GLN A 75 -26.80 -28.88 -41.31
C GLN A 75 -26.66 -30.32 -40.77
N SER A 76 -27.78 -30.99 -40.49
CA SER A 76 -28.51 -31.82 -41.47
C SER A 76 -29.66 -32.68 -40.87
N SER A 77 -30.86 -32.48 -41.44
CA SER A 77 -31.97 -33.39 -41.79
C SER A 77 -32.49 -34.57 -40.92
N TYR A 78 -33.84 -34.65 -40.92
CA TYR A 78 -34.78 -35.79 -40.78
C TYR A 78 -35.30 -36.22 -39.39
N SER A 79 -36.55 -35.83 -39.07
CA SER A 79 -37.76 -36.70 -39.14
C SER A 79 -38.82 -36.37 -38.09
N GLN A 80 -40.07 -36.50 -38.52
CA GLN A 80 -41.32 -36.06 -37.89
C GLN A 80 -41.75 -36.98 -36.73
N GLU A 81 -42.55 -36.47 -35.79
CA GLU A 81 -43.95 -36.94 -35.63
C GLU A 81 -44.75 -36.12 -34.59
N LYS A 82 -45.96 -35.71 -35.01
CA LYS A 82 -46.99 -35.01 -34.24
C LYS A 82 -47.85 -36.01 -33.47
N LYS A 83 -48.24 -35.72 -32.22
CA LYS A 83 -49.53 -36.23 -31.66
C LYS A 83 -50.30 -35.16 -30.88
N LYS A 84 -51.62 -35.28 -31.01
CA LYS A 84 -52.65 -34.23 -30.95
C LYS A 84 -53.19 -33.97 -29.54
N ARG A 85 -53.65 -32.73 -29.38
CA ARG A 85 -54.53 -32.19 -28.32
C ARG A 85 -55.90 -32.90 -28.28
N GLN A 86 -56.47 -33.06 -27.09
CA GLN A 86 -57.91 -33.13 -26.90
C GLN A 86 -58.36 -32.15 -25.81
N SER A 87 -59.30 -31.29 -26.19
CA SER A 87 -59.90 -30.20 -25.43
C SER A 87 -61.11 -30.68 -24.65
N ARG A 88 -61.12 -30.49 -23.33
CA ARG A 88 -62.34 -30.56 -22.50
C ARG A 88 -62.78 -29.15 -22.17
N GLN A 89 -63.96 -28.76 -22.65
CA GLN A 89 -64.58 -27.47 -22.34
C GLN A 89 -65.07 -27.49 -20.88
N VAL A 90 -64.60 -26.53 -20.08
CA VAL A 90 -65.02 -26.33 -18.69
C VAL A 90 -65.83 -25.04 -18.62
N GLN A 91 -67.02 -25.12 -18.00
CA GLN A 91 -67.94 -24.01 -17.81
C GLN A 91 -67.30 -22.93 -16.92
N HIS A 92 -67.47 -21.65 -17.29
CA HIS A 92 -66.78 -20.54 -16.65
C HIS A 92 -67.65 -20.00 -15.50
N GLN A 93 -67.19 -20.12 -14.25
CA GLN A 93 -67.76 -19.40 -13.11
C GLN A 93 -66.84 -18.23 -12.74
N PRO A 94 -67.38 -17.07 -12.29
CA PRO A 94 -66.56 -15.96 -11.85
C PRO A 94 -65.77 -16.35 -10.60
N LYS A 95 -64.43 -16.20 -10.67
CA LYS A 95 -63.56 -16.29 -9.49
C LYS A 95 -63.61 -14.97 -8.74
N VAL A 96 -64.02 -15.00 -7.47
CA VAL A 96 -63.88 -13.87 -6.56
C VAL A 96 -62.52 -14.01 -5.86
N ILE A 97 -61.62 -13.07 -6.11
CA ILE A 97 -60.36 -12.95 -5.38
C ILE A 97 -60.64 -12.04 -4.18
N LYS A 98 -60.60 -12.60 -2.98
CA LYS A 98 -60.55 -11.83 -1.74
C LYS A 98 -59.09 -11.70 -1.34
N PHE A 99 -58.64 -10.48 -1.08
CA PHE A 99 -57.35 -10.25 -0.47
C PHE A 99 -57.56 -10.32 1.05
N ASP A 100 -57.18 -11.43 1.67
CA ASP A 100 -57.09 -11.53 3.13
C ASP A 100 -55.82 -10.76 3.54
N GLY A 101 -55.98 -9.45 3.74
CA GLY A 101 -54.89 -8.50 3.96
C GLY A 101 -54.14 -8.78 5.26
N THR A 102 -53.09 -9.58 5.20
CA THR A 102 -52.00 -9.58 6.21
C THR A 102 -50.83 -8.70 5.78
N SER A 103 -50.95 -7.99 4.66
CA SER A 103 -50.01 -6.97 4.18
C SER A 103 -50.44 -5.53 4.51
N ASP A 104 -51.43 -5.34 5.40
CA ASP A 104 -51.77 -4.01 5.95
C ASP A 104 -50.82 -3.58 7.09
N ALA A 105 -49.77 -4.37 7.35
CA ALA A 105 -48.67 -3.96 8.19
C ALA A 105 -47.90 -2.83 7.49
N TYR A 106 -48.02 -1.61 8.03
CA TYR A 106 -47.30 -0.44 7.55
C TYR A 106 -45.79 -0.71 7.53
N VAL A 107 -45.24 -0.87 6.33
CA VAL A 107 -43.79 -0.85 6.12
C VAL A 107 -43.37 0.60 6.08
N ALA A 108 -42.65 1.05 7.12
CA ALA A 108 -42.14 2.40 7.17
C ALA A 108 -41.19 2.64 5.97
N PRO A 109 -41.37 3.73 5.21
CA PRO A 109 -40.54 4.00 4.04
C PRO A 109 -39.08 4.15 4.46
N SER A 110 -38.17 3.64 3.63
CA SER A 110 -36.73 3.71 3.88
C SER A 110 -36.27 5.17 3.97
N LYS A 111 -35.14 5.44 4.64
CA LYS A 111 -34.58 6.81 4.75
C LYS A 111 -34.35 7.45 3.37
N LYS A 112 -34.08 6.64 2.34
CA LYS A 112 -33.93 7.09 0.94
C LYS A 112 -35.30 7.50 0.35
N GLU A 113 -36.32 6.68 0.53
CA GLU A 113 -37.69 6.97 0.07
C GLU A 113 -38.31 8.20 0.75
N GLN A 114 -38.10 8.35 2.06
CA GLN A 114 -38.58 9.53 2.79
C GLN A 114 -37.97 10.83 2.27
N LYS A 115 -36.69 10.81 1.90
CA LYS A 115 -36.02 11.97 1.28
C LYS A 115 -36.57 12.25 -0.10
N LEU A 116 -36.81 11.21 -0.90
CA LEU A 116 -37.36 11.34 -2.25
C LEU A 116 -38.77 11.93 -2.24
N VAL A 117 -39.65 11.44 -1.36
CA VAL A 117 -41.01 11.98 -1.18
C VAL A 117 -40.99 13.43 -0.67
N ARG A 118 -40.06 13.78 0.23
CA ARG A 118 -39.90 15.15 0.74
C ARG A 118 -39.22 16.11 -0.24
N SER A 119 -38.52 15.61 -1.24
CA SER A 119 -37.73 16.43 -2.17
C SER A 119 -38.56 17.23 -3.17
N GLY A 120 -39.88 16.98 -3.27
CA GLY A 120 -40.78 17.69 -4.19
C GLY A 120 -40.51 17.46 -5.68
N LYS A 121 -39.53 16.61 -6.02
CA LYS A 121 -39.17 16.24 -7.39
C LYS A 121 -39.96 14.99 -7.83
N ALA A 122 -40.31 14.92 -9.11
CA ALA A 122 -40.98 13.73 -9.65
C ALA A 122 -40.09 12.49 -9.50
N PRO A 123 -40.63 11.34 -9.04
CA PRO A 123 -39.85 10.13 -8.75
C PRO A 123 -39.13 9.54 -9.97
N LYS A 124 -39.64 9.83 -11.18
CA LYS A 124 -39.07 9.32 -12.44
C LYS A 124 -37.67 9.88 -12.73
N ASN A 125 -37.42 11.15 -12.40
CA ASN A 125 -36.14 11.78 -12.68
C ASN A 125 -35.09 11.48 -11.59
N SER A 126 -35.52 11.28 -10.34
CA SER A 126 -34.62 10.99 -9.24
C SER A 126 -34.10 9.55 -9.26
N LEU A 127 -34.90 8.58 -9.70
CA LEU A 127 -34.46 7.18 -9.86
C LEU A 127 -33.47 7.01 -11.03
N THR A 128 -33.64 7.78 -12.11
CA THR A 128 -32.68 7.79 -13.22
C THR A 128 -31.40 8.51 -12.84
N GLU A 129 -31.49 9.65 -12.12
CA GLU A 129 -30.32 10.37 -11.61
C GLU A 129 -29.54 9.54 -10.58
N SER A 130 -30.21 8.81 -9.68
CA SER A 130 -29.53 7.96 -8.69
C SER A 130 -28.84 6.75 -9.32
N ARG A 131 -29.46 6.12 -10.33
CA ARG A 131 -28.82 5.02 -11.07
C ARG A 131 -27.63 5.49 -11.88
N LEU A 132 -27.73 6.66 -12.51
CA LEU A 132 -26.61 7.27 -13.23
C LEU A 132 -25.49 7.67 -12.27
N GLN A 133 -25.80 8.14 -11.06
CA GLN A 133 -24.78 8.41 -10.03
C GLN A 133 -24.13 7.13 -9.51
N GLU A 134 -24.89 6.08 -9.25
CA GLU A 134 -24.34 4.77 -8.83
C GLU A 134 -23.45 4.16 -9.93
N GLU A 135 -23.82 4.25 -11.22
CA GLU A 135 -22.97 3.83 -12.35
C GLU A 135 -21.71 4.70 -12.54
N LEU A 136 -21.77 6.00 -12.21
CA LEU A 136 -20.63 6.92 -12.30
C LEU A 136 -19.65 6.75 -11.14
N GLU A 137 -20.15 6.43 -9.94
CA GLU A 137 -19.32 6.12 -8.77
C GLU A 137 -18.65 4.74 -8.94
N GLU A 138 -19.36 3.72 -9.42
CA GLU A 138 -18.76 2.38 -9.66
C GLU A 138 -17.82 2.34 -10.88
N GLY A 139 -17.98 3.26 -11.84
CA GLY A 139 -17.21 3.27 -13.10
C GLY A 139 -15.95 4.14 -13.12
N SER A 140 -15.69 4.97 -12.08
CA SER A 140 -14.56 5.91 -12.07
C SER A 140 -13.42 5.59 -11.09
N GLU A 141 -13.63 4.66 -10.15
CA GLU A 141 -12.63 4.31 -9.11
C GLU A 141 -11.72 3.11 -9.50
N GLY A 142 -11.79 2.64 -10.75
CA GLY A 142 -11.49 1.24 -11.07
C GLY A 142 -10.03 0.76 -11.18
N ASP A 143 -9.00 1.62 -11.18
CA ASP A 143 -7.60 1.12 -11.22
C ASP A 143 -6.58 2.14 -10.69
N ASP A 144 -6.66 3.40 -11.13
CA ASP A 144 -5.72 4.45 -10.68
C ASP A 144 -6.02 4.92 -9.23
N GLU A 145 -7.29 5.05 -8.87
CA GLU A 145 -7.68 5.43 -7.50
C GLU A 145 -7.44 4.29 -6.50
N ALA A 146 -7.63 3.03 -6.92
CA ALA A 146 -7.29 1.86 -6.10
C ALA A 146 -5.77 1.77 -5.82
N ALA A 147 -4.93 2.05 -6.83
CA ALA A 147 -3.47 2.08 -6.65
C ALA A 147 -3.00 3.24 -5.76
N ASP A 148 -3.63 4.40 -5.86
CA ASP A 148 -3.35 5.53 -4.97
C ASP A 148 -3.84 5.26 -3.54
N VAL A 149 -5.00 4.63 -3.35
CA VAL A 149 -5.51 4.20 -2.04
C VAL A 149 -4.61 3.13 -1.42
N GLU A 150 -4.15 2.13 -2.18
CA GLU A 150 -3.20 1.13 -1.69
C GLU A 150 -1.88 1.77 -1.28
N LYS A 151 -1.34 2.66 -2.13
CA LYS A 151 -0.11 3.40 -1.84
C LYS A 151 -0.26 4.31 -0.63
N ASP A 152 -1.43 4.90 -0.41
CA ASP A 152 -1.73 5.68 0.78
C ASP A 152 -1.89 4.80 2.02
N ASN A 153 -2.48 3.61 1.89
CA ASN A 153 -2.54 2.62 2.96
C ASN A 153 -1.13 2.15 3.36
N LEU A 154 -0.25 1.86 2.40
CA LEU A 154 1.16 1.52 2.64
C LEU A 154 1.97 2.70 3.22
N GLN A 155 1.61 3.94 2.87
CA GLN A 155 2.17 5.14 3.48
C GLN A 155 1.65 5.39 4.90
N ASN A 156 0.45 4.94 5.22
CA ASN A 156 -0.15 5.09 6.55
C ASN A 156 0.15 3.90 7.46
N ASP A 157 0.64 2.79 6.90
CA ASP A 157 1.16 1.65 7.67
C ASP A 157 2.45 2.06 8.41
N LEU A 158 2.26 2.47 9.66
CA LEU A 158 3.35 2.86 10.55
C LEU A 158 4.32 1.73 10.82
N GLU A 159 3.84 0.50 10.82
CA GLU A 159 4.61 -0.65 11.22
C GLU A 159 5.57 -1.06 10.10
N LEU A 160 5.04 -1.18 8.88
CA LEU A 160 5.82 -1.39 7.67
C LEU A 160 6.86 -0.28 7.51
N GLN A 161 6.47 0.98 7.70
CA GLN A 161 7.41 2.09 7.60
C GLN A 161 8.51 2.08 8.66
N ARG A 162 8.19 1.69 9.90
CA ARG A 162 9.19 1.53 10.96
C ARG A 162 10.16 0.42 10.58
N PHE A 163 9.65 -0.74 10.17
CA PHE A 163 10.45 -1.86 9.72
C PHE A 163 11.39 -1.48 8.57
N LEU A 164 10.89 -0.84 7.51
CA LEU A 164 11.71 -0.43 6.37
C LEU A 164 12.84 0.54 6.77
N LYS A 165 12.56 1.51 7.66
CA LYS A 165 13.55 2.47 8.17
C LYS A 165 14.56 1.82 9.13
N GLU A 166 14.12 0.84 9.91
CA GLU A 166 14.89 0.17 10.98
C GLU A 166 15.64 -1.08 10.52
N SER A 167 15.29 -1.63 9.36
CA SER A 167 15.85 -2.83 8.73
C SER A 167 17.38 -2.89 8.79
N HIS A 168 18.07 -1.78 8.52
CA HIS A 168 19.53 -1.72 8.55
C HIS A 168 20.11 -1.78 9.97
N LEU A 169 19.40 -1.26 10.97
CA LEU A 169 19.79 -1.39 12.38
C LEU A 169 19.49 -2.79 12.91
N LEU A 170 18.32 -3.33 12.59
CA LEU A 170 17.93 -4.69 12.96
C LEU A 170 18.87 -5.72 12.31
N SER A 171 19.25 -5.54 11.05
CA SER A 171 20.26 -6.38 10.40
C SER A 171 21.65 -6.23 11.02
N ALA A 172 22.07 -5.02 11.40
CA ALA A 172 23.39 -4.79 11.98
C ALA A 172 23.54 -5.29 13.44
N PHE A 173 22.44 -5.42 14.18
CA PHE A 173 22.43 -5.83 15.60
C PHE A 173 21.70 -7.15 15.88
N GLY A 174 20.93 -7.65 14.94
CA GLY A 174 20.32 -8.97 14.99
C GLY A 174 21.41 -10.04 15.02
N GLN A 175 21.09 -11.18 15.60
CA GLN A 175 21.99 -12.33 15.71
C GLN A 175 22.33 -12.97 14.35
N ASN A 176 21.88 -12.36 13.25
CA ASN A 176 22.19 -12.74 11.88
C ASN A 176 23.65 -12.36 11.57
N THR A 177 24.55 -13.24 11.98
CA THR A 177 25.97 -13.28 11.60
C THR A 177 26.17 -13.69 10.14
N HIS A 178 25.15 -13.53 9.29
CA HIS A 178 25.16 -14.03 7.92
C HIS A 178 25.32 -12.86 6.96
N SER A 179 26.55 -12.71 6.48
CA SER A 179 26.96 -11.73 5.49
C SER A 179 26.32 -12.06 4.14
N GLY A 180 25.20 -11.42 3.82
CA GLY A 180 24.74 -11.05 2.46
C GLY A 180 24.46 -12.16 1.43
N ALA A 181 24.83 -13.41 1.69
CA ALA A 181 24.68 -14.54 0.75
C ALA A 181 23.80 -15.67 1.29
N ASP A 182 23.40 -15.62 2.56
CA ASP A 182 22.56 -16.62 3.22
C ASP A 182 21.25 -15.97 3.73
N LEU A 183 20.60 -15.21 2.83
CA LEU A 183 19.21 -14.79 3.00
C LEU A 183 18.32 -15.88 2.38
N THR A 184 18.29 -17.06 2.98
CA THR A 184 17.24 -18.04 2.70
C THR A 184 15.95 -17.60 3.41
N LEU A 185 14.78 -17.97 2.85
CA LEU A 185 13.46 -17.60 3.40
C LEU A 185 13.31 -17.95 4.90
N GLU A 186 14.03 -18.97 5.38
CA GLU A 186 14.07 -19.39 6.78
C GLU A 186 14.70 -18.33 7.71
N THR A 187 15.68 -17.57 7.24
CA THR A 187 16.31 -16.49 8.01
C THR A 187 15.46 -15.21 8.05
N MET A 188 14.58 -15.01 7.05
CA MET A 188 13.60 -13.91 7.05
C MET A 188 12.47 -14.17 8.05
N ASN A 189 12.05 -15.42 8.19
CA ASN A 189 10.95 -15.80 9.09
C ASN A 189 11.30 -15.63 10.57
N ASN A 190 12.59 -15.60 10.92
CA ASN A 190 13.07 -15.46 12.31
C ASN A 190 13.64 -14.07 12.63
N VAL A 191 13.47 -13.07 11.76
CA VAL A 191 13.88 -11.70 12.12
C VAL A 191 12.85 -11.12 13.07
N GLU A 192 13.16 -11.14 14.35
CA GLU A 192 12.41 -10.42 15.37
C GLU A 192 12.47 -8.91 15.09
N TYR A 193 11.37 -8.35 14.58
CA TYR A 193 11.23 -6.91 14.29
C TYR A 193 10.21 -6.21 15.21
N ARG A 194 9.38 -7.00 15.91
CA ARG A 194 8.37 -6.51 16.85
C ARG A 194 9.04 -5.98 18.12
N ASP A 195 8.50 -4.91 18.68
CA ASP A 195 9.13 -4.21 19.82
C ASP A 195 9.31 -5.07 21.08
N ASP A 196 8.45 -6.06 21.26
CA ASP A 196 8.48 -6.98 22.41
C ASP A 196 9.53 -8.08 22.25
N GLN A 197 9.98 -8.32 21.01
CA GLN A 197 10.98 -9.31 20.64
C GLN A 197 12.35 -8.67 20.38
N VAL A 198 12.42 -7.39 20.01
CA VAL A 198 13.71 -6.72 19.81
C VAL A 198 14.38 -6.45 21.16
N PHE A 199 15.53 -7.08 21.40
CA PHE A 199 16.26 -6.94 22.67
C PHE A 199 17.54 -6.08 22.58
N GLY A 200 18.00 -5.63 23.76
CA GLY A 200 19.32 -5.03 23.96
C GLY A 200 19.63 -3.78 23.14
N LYS A 201 20.77 -3.79 22.44
CA LYS A 201 21.30 -2.63 21.71
C LYS A 201 20.45 -2.27 20.49
N ALA A 202 19.87 -3.26 19.82
CA ALA A 202 18.91 -3.03 18.73
C ALA A 202 17.74 -2.19 19.24
N ARG A 203 17.09 -2.62 20.34
CA ARG A 203 15.95 -1.95 20.97
C ARG A 203 16.25 -0.50 21.33
N SER A 204 17.39 -0.26 21.98
CA SER A 204 17.77 1.11 22.39
C SER A 204 17.92 2.06 21.20
N ARG A 205 18.43 1.55 20.08
CA ARG A 205 18.72 2.34 18.88
C ARG A 205 17.50 2.54 18.00
N THR A 206 16.65 1.53 17.86
CA THR A 206 15.37 1.66 17.16
C THR A 206 14.50 2.69 17.89
N LEU A 207 14.39 2.59 19.22
CA LEU A 207 13.70 3.57 20.06
C LEU A 207 14.30 4.98 19.89
N GLU A 208 15.62 5.15 20.02
CA GLU A 208 16.28 6.44 19.80
C GLU A 208 15.96 7.00 18.41
N MET A 209 16.01 6.17 17.36
CA MET A 209 15.72 6.60 16.00
C MET A 209 14.25 7.01 15.81
N ARG A 210 13.29 6.29 16.41
CA ARG A 210 11.87 6.66 16.39
C ARG A 210 11.63 7.99 17.08
N LEU A 211 12.15 8.18 18.29
CA LEU A 211 12.05 9.45 19.01
C LEU A 211 12.73 10.59 18.24
N LYS A 212 13.87 10.33 17.60
CA LYS A 212 14.58 11.28 16.74
C LYS A 212 13.72 11.71 15.54
N ASN A 213 13.08 10.76 14.87
CA ASN A 213 12.21 11.03 13.74
C ASN A 213 10.98 11.85 14.16
N LEU A 214 10.31 11.47 15.25
CA LEU A 214 9.15 12.20 15.79
C LEU A 214 9.53 13.61 16.24
N SER A 215 10.64 13.76 16.97
CA SER A 215 11.12 15.06 17.44
C SER A 215 11.69 15.94 16.33
N SER A 216 12.04 15.39 15.17
CA SER A 216 12.58 16.21 14.06
C SER A 216 11.56 17.17 13.44
N VAL A 217 10.26 16.91 13.63
CA VAL A 217 9.16 17.73 13.07
C VAL A 217 8.98 19.04 13.85
N ASN A 218 8.86 18.94 15.18
CA ASN A 218 8.56 20.08 16.06
C ASN A 218 9.76 20.53 16.91
N GLY A 219 10.78 19.69 17.02
CA GLY A 219 11.91 19.86 17.93
C GLY A 219 13.12 20.54 17.30
N LYS A 220 14.06 20.93 18.15
CA LYS A 220 15.34 21.50 17.73
C LYS A 220 16.27 20.41 17.19
N SER A 221 17.13 20.78 16.22
CA SER A 221 18.14 19.88 15.65
C SER A 221 18.97 19.17 16.72
N HIS A 222 19.17 17.86 16.56
CA HIS A 222 19.97 17.04 17.47
C HIS A 222 21.40 17.56 17.62
N LYS A 223 21.91 17.52 18.86
CA LYS A 223 23.29 17.83 19.18
C LYS A 223 24.16 16.59 18.94
N LEU A 224 25.32 16.78 18.32
CA LEU A 224 26.32 15.73 18.16
C LEU A 224 27.04 15.48 19.49
N GLU A 225 27.57 14.28 19.66
CA GLU A 225 28.47 13.93 20.75
C GLU A 225 29.72 14.82 20.72
N LYS A 226 30.16 15.30 21.89
CA LYS A 226 31.36 16.11 22.02
C LYS A 226 32.59 15.22 21.80
N VAL A 227 33.25 15.40 20.66
CA VAL A 227 34.47 14.67 20.28
C VAL A 227 35.58 15.69 19.99
N PRO A 228 36.82 15.48 20.46
CA PRO A 228 37.95 16.35 20.12
C PRO A 228 38.14 16.51 18.60
N MET A 229 38.59 17.69 18.17
CA MET A 229 38.62 18.04 16.74
C MET A 229 39.46 17.06 15.90
N ASN A 230 40.67 16.71 16.36
CA ASN A 230 41.58 15.82 15.62
C ASN A 230 40.99 14.42 15.46
N VAL A 231 40.36 13.91 16.53
CA VAL A 231 39.68 12.61 16.52
C VAL A 231 38.45 12.64 15.61
N ARG A 232 37.63 13.70 15.68
CA ARG A 232 36.45 13.84 14.83
C ARG A 232 36.83 13.91 13.35
N ARG A 233 37.89 14.66 12.99
CA ARG A 233 38.43 14.72 11.63
C ARG A 233 38.89 13.34 11.16
N GLY A 234 39.68 12.63 11.97
CA GLY A 234 40.11 11.27 11.65
C GLY A 234 38.95 10.27 11.47
N MET A 235 37.90 10.39 12.29
CA MET A 235 36.68 9.60 12.15
C MET A 235 35.96 9.88 10.83
N VAL A 236 35.80 11.16 10.48
CA VAL A 236 35.20 11.61 9.20
C VAL A 236 36.01 11.09 8.02
N ASP A 237 37.32 11.32 8.00
CA ASP A 237 38.19 10.94 6.89
C ASP A 237 38.21 9.41 6.68
N LYS A 238 38.31 8.63 7.77
CA LYS A 238 38.26 7.17 7.71
C LYS A 238 36.88 6.66 7.28
N HIS A 239 35.81 7.38 7.62
CA HIS A 239 34.47 7.00 7.17
C HIS A 239 34.26 7.31 5.69
N ILE A 240 34.70 8.49 5.21
CA ILE A 240 34.69 8.85 3.80
C ILE A 240 35.52 7.87 2.97
N LYS A 241 36.71 7.47 3.44
CA LYS A 241 37.52 6.43 2.75
C LYS A 241 36.76 5.10 2.61
N ARG A 242 36.04 4.67 3.66
CA ARG A 242 35.20 3.46 3.62
C ARG A 242 34.03 3.59 2.64
N ILE A 243 33.34 4.74 2.66
CA ILE A 243 32.25 5.01 1.70
C ILE A 243 32.78 4.97 0.27
N LYS A 244 33.89 5.67 0.00
CA LYS A 244 34.50 5.69 -1.34
C LYS A 244 34.91 4.30 -1.80
N LYS A 245 35.51 3.48 -0.92
CA LYS A 245 35.84 2.09 -1.24
C LYS A 245 34.58 1.30 -1.61
N HIS A 246 33.55 1.37 -0.79
CA HIS A 246 32.27 0.68 -1.02
C HIS A 246 31.59 1.13 -2.33
N GLU A 247 31.58 2.43 -2.63
CA GLU A 247 31.02 2.96 -3.87
C GLU A 247 31.86 2.58 -5.10
N HIS A 248 33.18 2.53 -4.95
CA HIS A 248 34.09 2.10 -6.01
C HIS A 248 33.90 0.63 -6.35
N GLU A 249 33.92 -0.22 -5.33
CA GLU A 249 33.75 -1.67 -5.45
C GLU A 249 32.38 -2.03 -6.03
N ALA A 250 31.31 -1.36 -5.59
CA ALA A 250 29.98 -1.53 -6.18
C ALA A 250 29.92 -1.09 -7.65
N ARG A 251 30.58 0.03 -7.99
CA ARG A 251 30.65 0.52 -9.38
C ARG A 251 31.44 -0.43 -10.28
N GLU A 252 32.55 -0.99 -9.80
CA GLU A 252 33.34 -1.99 -10.52
C GLU A 252 32.59 -3.32 -10.66
N GLY A 253 31.84 -3.71 -9.63
CA GLY A 253 31.00 -4.92 -9.65
C GLY A 253 29.67 -4.76 -10.39
N GLY A 254 29.36 -3.59 -10.97
CA GLY A 254 28.07 -3.34 -11.64
C GLY A 254 26.86 -3.30 -10.70
N ILE A 255 27.07 -3.17 -9.38
CA ILE A 255 26.01 -3.14 -8.37
C ILE A 255 25.43 -1.72 -8.27
N VAL A 256 24.10 -1.62 -8.40
CA VAL A 256 23.39 -0.35 -8.27
C VAL A 256 23.17 -0.03 -6.79
N LEU A 257 23.76 1.07 -6.32
CA LEU A 257 23.54 1.58 -4.96
C LEU A 257 22.40 2.61 -4.90
N SER A 258 21.78 2.72 -3.72
CA SER A 258 20.78 3.78 -3.45
C SER A 258 21.36 5.18 -3.67
N LYS A 259 20.52 6.16 -4.04
CA LYS A 259 20.97 7.53 -4.28
C LYS A 259 21.03 8.32 -2.96
N VAL A 260 22.07 9.14 -2.79
CA VAL A 260 22.25 10.02 -1.61
C VAL A 260 22.30 11.48 -2.05
N LYS A 261 21.87 12.40 -1.19
CA LYS A 261 21.95 13.83 -1.50
C LYS A 261 23.41 14.29 -1.49
N LYS A 262 23.74 15.28 -2.32
CA LYS A 262 25.10 15.83 -2.39
C LYS A 262 25.54 16.29 -1.00
N GLY A 263 26.73 15.88 -0.56
CA GLY A 263 27.32 16.32 0.72
C GLY A 263 26.79 15.59 1.97
N GLU A 264 25.82 14.69 1.82
CA GLU A 264 25.46 13.73 2.87
C GLU A 264 26.38 12.51 2.78
N PHE A 265 26.67 11.91 3.93
CA PHE A 265 27.40 10.65 3.99
C PHE A 265 26.45 9.50 3.63
N ARG A 266 26.89 8.61 2.73
CA ARG A 266 26.18 7.36 2.49
C ARG A 266 26.18 6.52 3.75
N LYS A 267 24.98 6.08 4.16
CA LYS A 267 24.82 5.13 5.24
C LYS A 267 25.22 3.75 4.71
N ILE A 268 26.30 3.21 5.24
CA ILE A 268 26.80 1.85 4.97
C ILE A 268 26.68 1.03 6.26
N ASP A 269 26.88 -0.29 6.22
CA ASP A 269 26.80 -1.13 7.41
C ASP A 269 27.65 -0.59 8.59
N SER A 270 28.88 -0.16 8.31
CA SER A 270 29.75 0.42 9.34
C SER A 270 29.22 1.71 9.98
N THR A 271 28.28 2.42 9.33
CA THR A 271 27.56 3.58 9.90
C THR A 271 26.63 3.12 11.02
N TYR A 272 25.82 2.10 10.76
CA TYR A 272 24.84 1.52 11.69
C TYR A 272 25.55 0.79 12.84
N ARG A 273 26.52 -0.08 12.52
CA ARG A 273 27.23 -0.88 13.53
C ARG A 273 28.04 -0.02 14.52
N LYS A 274 28.70 1.04 14.03
CA LYS A 274 29.59 1.90 14.86
C LYS A 274 28.90 3.13 15.44
N ASP A 275 27.65 3.40 15.09
CA ASP A 275 26.93 4.61 15.50
C ASP A 275 27.75 5.89 15.27
N ILE A 276 28.28 5.99 14.05
CA ILE A 276 29.17 7.08 13.69
C ILE A 276 28.39 8.39 13.54
N GLU A 277 27.11 8.33 13.15
CA GLU A 277 26.27 9.50 12.90
C GLU A 277 26.06 10.36 14.16
N ARG A 278 26.07 9.77 15.36
CA ARG A 278 26.02 10.51 16.62
C ARG A 278 27.25 11.40 16.84
N ARG A 279 28.40 11.00 16.31
CA ARG A 279 29.71 11.67 16.50
C ARG A 279 30.08 12.63 15.39
N ILE A 280 29.83 12.25 14.14
CA ILE A 280 30.21 13.02 12.95
C ILE A 280 29.03 13.72 12.28
N GLY A 281 27.79 13.35 12.62
CA GLY A 281 26.58 13.82 11.94
C GLY A 281 26.32 13.08 10.63
N THR A 282 25.25 13.47 9.93
CA THR A 282 24.89 12.91 8.61
C THR A 282 25.57 13.64 7.46
N LYS A 283 26.06 14.86 7.70
CA LYS A 283 26.71 15.73 6.71
C LYS A 283 27.62 16.73 7.40
N ASN A 284 28.58 17.26 6.64
CA ASN A 284 29.41 18.38 7.07
C ASN A 284 28.59 19.68 7.03
N ALA A 285 27.99 20.04 8.16
CA ALA A 285 27.08 21.19 8.28
C ALA A 285 27.69 22.52 7.84
N SER A 286 28.99 22.76 8.09
CA SER A 286 29.69 23.97 7.65
C SER A 286 29.76 24.08 6.13
N SER A 287 30.16 22.99 5.46
CA SER A 287 30.22 22.95 3.99
C SER A 287 28.82 23.02 3.36
N ASP A 288 27.81 22.42 3.98
CA ASP A 288 26.43 22.50 3.51
C ASP A 288 25.86 23.91 3.69
N ALA A 289 26.19 24.59 4.79
CA ALA A 289 25.83 25.99 5.02
C ALA A 289 26.48 26.92 3.99
N GLN A 290 27.77 26.74 3.70
CA GLN A 290 28.47 27.50 2.65
C GLN A 290 27.88 27.24 1.27
N ARG A 291 27.47 26.00 0.97
CA ARG A 291 26.83 25.66 -0.30
C ARG A 291 25.42 26.23 -0.44
N ARG A 292 24.65 26.27 0.66
CA ARG A 292 23.31 26.87 0.70
C ARG A 292 23.37 28.39 0.66
N ALA A 293 24.50 28.99 1.06
CA ALA A 293 24.70 30.43 0.99
C ALA A 293 24.64 30.90 -0.47
N LYS A 294 23.88 31.97 -0.70
CA LYS A 294 23.77 32.58 -2.03
C LYS A 294 25.13 33.21 -2.40
N ARG A 295 25.51 33.09 -3.68
CA ARG A 295 26.71 33.74 -4.21
C ARG A 295 26.63 35.25 -3.98
N GLN A 296 27.70 35.83 -3.45
CA GLN A 296 27.85 37.29 -3.35
C GLN A 296 27.91 37.89 -4.76
N LYS A 297 26.95 38.74 -5.11
CA LYS A 297 26.81 39.31 -6.47
C LYS A 297 27.59 40.62 -6.67
N GLY A 298 28.44 41.01 -5.72
CA GLY A 298 29.10 42.32 -5.72
C GLY A 298 28.11 43.47 -5.51
N ILE A 299 28.63 44.70 -5.56
CA ILE A 299 27.82 45.92 -5.49
C ILE A 299 27.25 46.20 -6.89
N LYS A 300 25.95 46.52 -6.97
CA LYS A 300 25.32 46.92 -8.23
C LYS A 300 25.72 48.37 -8.55
N VAL A 301 26.48 48.56 -9.63
CA VAL A 301 27.02 49.87 -10.02
C VAL A 301 26.07 50.65 -10.95
N SER A 302 25.62 50.03 -12.05
CA SER A 302 24.74 50.70 -13.01
C SER A 302 23.26 50.53 -12.65
N SER A 303 22.52 51.64 -12.65
CA SER A 303 21.06 51.66 -12.47
C SER A 303 20.29 51.71 -13.78
N VAL A 304 20.90 52.23 -14.85
CA VAL A 304 20.32 52.37 -16.18
C VAL A 304 20.59 51.13 -17.03
N GLY A 305 19.60 50.71 -17.81
CA GLY A 305 19.73 49.65 -18.80
C GLY A 305 19.95 48.24 -18.24
N ARG A 306 20.08 47.29 -19.16
CA ARG A 306 20.43 45.89 -18.88
C ARG A 306 21.84 45.62 -19.36
N SER A 307 22.71 45.21 -18.44
CA SER A 307 24.05 44.72 -18.78
C SER A 307 23.93 43.28 -19.27
N THR A 308 24.17 43.10 -20.57
CA THR A 308 24.16 41.79 -21.23
C THR A 308 25.55 41.46 -21.76
N ARG A 309 25.73 40.26 -22.33
CA ARG A 309 26.99 39.89 -22.99
C ARG A 309 27.35 40.84 -24.15
N ASN A 310 26.36 41.42 -24.83
CA ASN A 310 26.56 42.31 -25.99
C ASN A 310 26.81 43.78 -25.58
N GLY A 311 26.90 44.08 -24.28
CA GLY A 311 27.08 45.43 -23.75
C GLY A 311 25.87 45.94 -22.97
N LEU A 312 25.86 47.27 -22.74
CA LEU A 312 24.80 47.96 -22.01
C LEU A 312 23.66 48.33 -22.96
N ILE A 313 22.51 47.70 -22.78
CA ILE A 313 21.31 47.98 -23.57
C ILE A 313 20.44 48.95 -22.77
N ILE A 314 20.29 50.18 -23.28
CA ILE A 314 19.42 51.20 -22.70
C ILE A 314 18.12 51.22 -23.50
N SER A 315 16.97 51.13 -22.83
CA SER A 315 15.68 51.16 -23.53
C SER A 315 15.40 52.55 -24.11
N PRO A 316 14.68 52.65 -25.25
CA PRO A 316 14.30 53.94 -25.80
C PRO A 316 13.52 54.82 -24.82
N GLU A 317 12.71 54.21 -23.94
CA GLU A 317 11.99 54.90 -22.87
C GLU A 317 12.93 55.51 -21.83
N GLU A 318 14.00 54.80 -21.47
CA GLU A 318 14.98 55.24 -20.49
C GLU A 318 15.88 56.35 -21.06
N ILE A 319 16.20 56.27 -22.35
CA ILE A 319 16.84 57.36 -23.11
C ILE A 319 15.95 58.60 -23.09
N ARG A 320 14.65 58.47 -23.44
CA ARG A 320 13.69 59.59 -23.41
C ARG A 320 13.51 60.17 -22.00
N ARG A 321 13.49 59.32 -20.97
CA ARG A 321 13.36 59.74 -19.56
C ARG A 321 14.54 60.58 -19.11
N ILE A 322 15.76 60.19 -19.49
CA ILE A 322 16.99 60.91 -19.10
C ILE A 322 17.19 62.16 -19.95
N ASN A 323 16.89 62.10 -21.26
CA ASN A 323 17.01 63.24 -22.17
C ASN A 323 15.92 64.30 -21.98
N GLY A 324 14.84 64.01 -21.24
CA GLY A 324 13.80 64.98 -20.91
C GLY A 324 12.65 65.09 -21.94
N ASP A 325 12.67 64.29 -23.01
CA ASP A 325 11.65 64.28 -24.08
C ASP A 325 10.35 63.56 -23.70
N GLY A 326 10.26 63.02 -22.48
CA GLY A 326 9.02 62.49 -21.94
C GLY A 326 8.04 63.61 -21.70
N LYS A 327 7.00 63.73 -22.56
CA LYS A 327 5.78 64.51 -22.28
C LYS A 327 5.43 64.33 -20.81
N ARG A 328 5.65 65.37 -20.00
CA ARG A 328 5.14 65.44 -18.63
C ARG A 328 3.66 65.16 -18.74
N ASN A 329 3.21 64.02 -18.21
CA ASN A 329 1.79 63.81 -17.96
C ASN A 329 1.37 64.93 -17.02
N SER A 330 0.79 65.99 -17.59
CA SER A 330 0.03 67.00 -16.89
C SER A 330 -1.24 66.34 -16.38
N LYS A 331 -1.12 65.49 -15.35
CA LYS A 331 -2.27 65.19 -14.51
C LYS A 331 -2.52 66.45 -13.69
N GLY A 332 -3.72 67.00 -13.91
CA GLY A 332 -4.15 68.32 -13.51
C GLY A 332 -3.89 68.65 -12.05
N ARG A 333 -3.48 69.90 -11.86
CA ARG A 333 -3.81 70.65 -10.66
C ARG A 333 -5.28 71.07 -10.76
N ARG A 334 -5.96 70.94 -9.62
CA ARG A 334 -7.31 71.40 -9.26
C ARG A 334 -8.45 70.44 -9.58
#